data_AF-A0A6S8YAV6-F1
#
_entry.id   AF-A0A6S8YAV6-F1
#
_cell.length_a   1.000
_cell.length_b   1.000
_cell.length_c   1.000
_cell.angle_alpha   90.00
_cell.angle_beta   90.00
_cell.angle_gamma   90.00
#
_symmetry.space_group_name_H-M   'P 1'
#
loop_
_entity.id
_entity.type
_entity.pdbx_description
1 polymer ?
#
loop_
_entity_poly.entity_id
_entity_poly.type
_entity_poly.pdbx_seq_one_letter_code
_entity_poly.pdbx_strand_id
1 'polypeptide(L)'
;MKLIHRTNYWGRRIEPRKKDREVPFDCIWTQAVPESSRNRGGCCRGFGRRTVRVDEEHLTEVHDEKWNLYKVSENQGRNQRHYFYKFALIASSSQDYTKDDCEKLGWVFLGSVNASGALTELDGLLDKFISGKEDGYMHKRYHAHIGLKLWVLRPRHVRRYLRE
;
A
#
# COMPACT_ATOMS: atom_id res chain seq x y z
N MET A 1 -0.64 3.45 -11.27
CA MET A 1 -0.40 4.22 -10.01
C MET A 1 1.07 4.17 -9.57
N LYS A 2 1.41 4.79 -8.43
CA LYS A 2 2.68 4.52 -7.70
C LYS A 2 2.45 4.25 -6.22
N LEU A 3 3.36 3.45 -5.64
CA LEU A 3 3.46 3.20 -4.21
C LEU A 3 4.57 4.03 -3.57
N ILE A 4 4.24 4.74 -2.51
CA ILE A 4 5.17 5.63 -1.81
C ILE A 4 5.32 5.21 -0.35
N HIS A 5 6.54 4.86 0.04
CA HIS A 5 6.94 4.76 1.44
C HIS A 5 7.56 6.07 1.92
N ARG A 6 7.16 6.55 3.10
CA ARG A 6 7.71 7.77 3.70
C ARG A 6 8.50 7.46 4.96
N THR A 7 9.75 7.94 5.02
CA THR A 7 10.66 7.63 6.12
C THR A 7 11.55 8.83 6.50
N ASN A 8 12.10 8.83 7.71
CA ASN A 8 13.21 9.73 8.10
C ASN A 8 14.55 8.98 8.12
N TYR A 9 14.54 7.66 7.92
CA TYR A 9 15.73 6.83 7.91
C TYR A 9 16.53 7.08 6.63
N TRP A 10 17.86 7.13 6.75
CA TRP A 10 18.79 7.44 5.68
C TRP A 10 19.68 6.26 5.26
N GLY A 11 19.57 5.11 5.92
CA GLY A 11 20.34 3.94 5.54
C GLY A 11 19.87 3.29 4.24
N ARG A 12 20.61 2.24 3.86
CA ARG A 12 20.49 1.53 2.57
C ARG A 12 19.35 0.50 2.53
N ARG A 13 18.79 0.13 3.68
CA ARG A 13 17.75 -0.90 3.83
C ARG A 13 16.68 -0.42 4.78
N ILE A 14 15.43 -0.38 4.33
CA ILE A 14 14.28 -0.05 5.15
C ILE A 14 13.67 -1.37 5.60
N GLU A 15 13.69 -1.59 6.90
CA GLU A 15 13.04 -2.75 7.52
C GLU A 15 11.61 -2.37 7.92
N PRO A 16 10.69 -3.34 7.91
CA PRO A 16 9.37 -3.21 8.51
C PRO A 16 9.45 -2.63 9.93
N ARG A 17 8.49 -1.77 10.27
CA ARG A 17 8.42 -1.18 11.61
C ARG A 17 7.05 -1.42 12.22
N LYS A 18 7.08 -1.85 13.49
CA LYS A 18 6.00 -2.05 14.47
C LYS A 18 4.64 -2.48 13.89
N LYS A 19 4.24 -3.70 14.24
CA LYS A 19 2.90 -4.28 14.06
C LYS A 19 1.77 -3.25 14.20
N ASP A 20 1.03 -3.08 13.12
CA ASP A 20 -0.29 -2.46 13.15
C ASP A 20 -1.26 -3.45 13.79
N ARG A 21 -2.19 -3.00 14.64
CA ARG A 21 -3.09 -3.92 15.36
C ARG A 21 -3.98 -4.73 14.42
N GLU A 22 -4.28 -4.20 13.25
CA GLU A 22 -5.13 -4.84 12.25
C GLU A 22 -4.32 -5.67 11.26
N VAL A 23 -2.99 -5.51 11.23
CA VAL A 23 -2.06 -6.28 10.36
C VAL A 23 -1.02 -6.95 11.25
N PRO A 24 -1.22 -8.23 11.63
CA PRO A 24 -0.45 -8.89 12.68
C PRO A 24 1.00 -9.26 12.30
N PHE A 25 1.46 -8.84 11.13
CA PHE A 25 2.83 -8.99 10.66
C PHE A 25 3.53 -7.64 10.49
N ASP A 26 4.85 -7.68 10.54
CA ASP A 26 5.64 -6.50 10.22
C ASP A 26 5.61 -6.27 8.71
N CYS A 27 5.22 -5.07 8.30
CA CYS A 27 5.12 -4.71 6.90
C CYS A 27 5.76 -3.35 6.59
N ILE A 28 6.06 -3.14 5.31
CA ILE A 28 6.42 -1.83 4.80
C ILE A 28 5.14 -1.13 4.38
N TRP A 29 4.71 -0.15 5.17
CA TRP A 29 3.56 0.67 4.84
C TRP A 29 3.86 1.62 3.70
N THR A 30 3.02 1.56 2.67
CA THR A 30 3.08 2.44 1.49
C THR A 30 1.75 3.12 1.26
N GLN A 31 1.79 4.15 0.44
CA GLN A 31 0.61 4.86 -0.01
C GLN A 31 0.40 4.63 -1.48
N ALA A 32 -0.81 4.24 -1.84
CA ALA A 32 -1.23 4.14 -3.22
C ALA A 32 -1.70 5.54 -3.67
N VAL A 33 -1.01 6.12 -4.65
CA VAL A 33 -1.36 7.43 -5.20
C VAL A 33 -1.36 7.41 -6.73
N PRO A 34 -2.18 8.26 -7.39
CA PRO A 34 -2.13 8.41 -8.84
C PRO A 34 -0.73 8.79 -9.32
N GLU A 35 -0.33 8.32 -10.51
CA GLU A 35 0.99 8.62 -11.08
C GLU A 35 1.20 10.13 -11.26
N SER A 36 0.13 10.82 -11.68
CA SER A 36 0.06 12.27 -11.89
C SER A 36 0.17 13.10 -10.61
N SER A 37 -0.01 12.48 -9.43
CA SER A 37 0.09 13.20 -8.16
C SER A 37 1.52 13.69 -7.99
N ARG A 38 1.72 15.02 -7.93
CA ARG A 38 3.01 15.58 -7.50
C ARG A 38 3.28 14.97 -6.13
N ASN A 39 4.40 14.29 -5.86
CA ASN A 39 4.64 13.62 -4.56
C ASN A 39 4.71 14.59 -3.35
N ARG A 40 4.26 15.84 -3.55
CA ARG A 40 3.91 16.85 -2.58
C ARG A 40 2.63 16.45 -1.85
N GLY A 41 2.83 15.86 -0.68
CA GLY A 41 1.88 16.06 0.42
C GLY A 41 0.66 15.15 0.39
N GLY A 42 0.84 13.98 0.95
CA GLY A 42 -0.29 13.26 1.52
C GLY A 42 0.20 12.08 2.27
N CYS A 43 0.66 12.21 3.51
CA CYS A 43 0.59 11.10 4.44
C CYS A 43 0.42 11.67 5.83
N CYS A 44 -0.63 11.20 6.48
CA CYS A 44 -0.84 11.11 7.92
C CYS A 44 0.30 11.67 8.78
N ARG A 45 -0.05 12.53 9.76
CA ARG A 45 0.90 13.05 10.74
C ARG A 45 1.73 11.89 11.32
N GLY A 46 3.06 11.99 11.28
CA GLY A 46 3.98 10.97 11.84
C GLY A 46 4.92 10.29 10.83
N PHE A 47 4.68 10.41 9.53
CA PHE A 47 5.57 9.86 8.50
C PHE A 47 6.70 10.81 8.12
N GLY A 48 7.84 10.27 7.70
CA GLY A 48 9.07 11.05 7.49
C GLY A 48 9.11 11.91 6.22
N ARG A 49 10.14 12.77 6.13
CA ARG A 49 10.29 13.74 5.01
C ARG A 49 10.80 13.10 3.72
N ARG A 50 11.51 11.97 3.78
CA ARG A 50 12.05 11.26 2.61
C ARG A 50 10.96 10.40 1.99
N THR A 51 10.89 10.43 0.67
CA THR A 51 10.00 9.59 -0.14
C THR A 51 10.83 8.53 -0.85
N VAL A 52 10.44 7.27 -0.66
CA VAL A 52 10.96 6.11 -1.37
C VAL A 52 9.83 5.53 -2.20
N ARG A 53 10.05 5.44 -3.52
CA ARG A 53 9.11 4.77 -4.43
C ARG A 53 9.30 3.27 -4.30
N VAL A 54 8.20 2.53 -4.22
CA VAL A 54 8.22 1.08 -4.35
C VAL A 54 7.82 0.76 -5.78
N ASP A 55 8.81 0.31 -6.54
CA ASP A 55 8.70 -0.19 -7.90
C ASP A 55 8.50 -1.71 -7.93
N GLU A 56 8.04 -2.25 -9.07
CA GLU A 56 7.74 -3.67 -9.29
C GLU A 56 8.94 -4.57 -9.03
N GLU A 57 10.16 -4.09 -9.30
CA GLU A 57 11.38 -4.84 -9.04
C GLU A 57 11.58 -5.15 -7.55
N HIS A 58 11.04 -4.34 -6.64
CA HIS A 58 11.11 -4.65 -5.21
C HIS A 58 10.19 -5.82 -4.82
N LEU A 59 9.13 -6.06 -5.59
CA LEU A 59 8.23 -7.19 -5.38
C LEU A 59 8.84 -8.45 -5.99
N THR A 60 9.38 -8.36 -7.21
CA THR A 60 10.04 -9.49 -7.88
C THR A 60 11.31 -9.94 -7.16
N GLU A 61 12.12 -9.00 -6.63
CA GLU A 61 13.31 -9.34 -5.83
C GLU A 61 13.01 -10.22 -4.62
N VAL A 62 11.81 -10.14 -4.07
CA VAL A 62 11.43 -10.85 -2.84
C VAL A 62 10.64 -12.11 -3.17
N HIS A 63 9.78 -12.08 -4.18
CA HIS A 63 9.05 -13.24 -4.68
C HIS A 63 8.78 -13.10 -6.19
N ASP A 64 9.16 -14.13 -6.96
CA ASP A 64 8.91 -14.21 -8.42
C ASP A 64 7.44 -14.51 -8.78
N GLU A 65 6.54 -14.52 -7.79
CA GLU A 65 5.17 -15.02 -7.92
C GLU A 65 4.10 -13.90 -7.92
N LYS A 66 2.84 -14.34 -7.84
CA LYS A 66 1.66 -13.50 -7.66
C LYS A 66 1.59 -12.94 -6.24
N TRP A 67 0.94 -11.80 -6.11
CA TRP A 67 0.68 -11.11 -4.85
C TRP A 67 -0.81 -10.91 -4.67
N ASN A 68 -1.33 -11.28 -3.51
CA ASN A 68 -2.74 -11.19 -3.16
C ASN A 68 -3.01 -9.89 -2.42
N LEU A 69 -3.99 -9.11 -2.92
CA LEU A 69 -4.45 -7.87 -2.30
C LEU A 69 -5.68 -8.16 -1.44
N TYR A 70 -5.61 -7.74 -0.18
CA TYR A 70 -6.71 -7.82 0.77
C TYR A 70 -7.08 -6.45 1.30
N LYS A 71 -8.37 -6.17 1.43
CA LYS A 71 -8.89 -5.04 2.20
C LYS A 71 -8.90 -5.41 3.68
N VAL A 72 -8.16 -4.64 4.48
CA VAL A 72 -8.04 -4.81 5.94
C VAL A 72 -9.15 -4.01 6.63
N SER A 73 -9.25 -2.72 6.35
CA SER A 73 -10.27 -1.87 6.95
C SER A 73 -10.59 -0.62 6.13
N GLU A 74 -11.71 0.01 6.45
CA GLU A 74 -12.12 1.30 5.91
C GLU A 74 -12.63 2.18 7.03
N ASN A 75 -12.24 3.45 7.01
CA ASN A 75 -12.68 4.43 7.99
C ASN A 75 -13.06 5.73 7.28
N GLN A 76 -14.20 6.29 7.64
CA GLN A 76 -14.55 7.63 7.18
C GLN A 76 -13.72 8.67 7.92
N GLY A 77 -13.13 9.59 7.18
CA GLY A 77 -12.44 10.74 7.72
C GLY A 77 -13.38 11.77 8.34
N ARG A 78 -12.81 12.77 9.00
CA ARG A 78 -13.57 13.90 9.59
C ARG A 78 -14.38 14.68 8.54
N ASN A 79 -13.89 14.73 7.31
CA ASN A 79 -14.59 15.38 6.21
C ASN A 79 -15.53 14.38 5.56
N GLN A 80 -16.79 14.80 5.37
CA GLN A 80 -17.74 14.04 4.58
C GLN A 80 -17.14 13.77 3.20
N ARG A 81 -17.25 12.52 2.71
CA ARG A 81 -16.65 12.03 1.45
C ARG A 81 -15.13 11.86 1.42
N HIS A 82 -14.44 11.89 2.57
CA HIS A 82 -13.05 11.47 2.66
C HIS A 82 -12.96 10.09 3.32
N TYR A 83 -12.43 9.08 2.63
CA TYR A 83 -12.27 7.73 3.17
C TYR A 83 -10.80 7.32 3.27
N PHE A 84 -10.47 6.63 4.36
CA PHE A 84 -9.18 6.00 4.57
C PHE A 84 -9.34 4.49 4.41
N TYR A 85 -8.58 3.92 3.47
CA TYR A 85 -8.56 2.48 3.23
C TYR A 85 -7.21 1.91 3.62
N LYS A 86 -7.26 0.78 4.32
CA LYS A 86 -6.09 -0.02 4.66
C LYS A 86 -6.16 -1.34 3.90
N PHE A 87 -5.08 -1.67 3.22
CA PHE A 87 -4.92 -2.90 2.46
C PHE A 87 -3.64 -3.63 2.91
N ALA A 88 -3.61 -4.94 2.66
CA ALA A 88 -2.44 -5.79 2.80
C ALA A 88 -2.12 -6.43 1.44
N LEU A 89 -0.85 -6.38 1.05
CA LEU A 89 -0.33 -7.07 -0.14
C LEU A 89 0.65 -8.15 0.30
N ILE A 90 0.30 -9.41 0.03
CA ILE A 90 1.00 -10.59 0.52
C ILE A 90 1.32 -11.50 -0.67
N ALA A 91 2.55 -12.00 -0.78
CA ALA A 91 2.90 -12.97 -1.82
C ALA A 91 2.06 -14.25 -1.71
N SER A 92 1.63 -14.83 -2.83
CA SER A 92 0.75 -16.01 -2.83
C SER A 92 1.39 -17.24 -2.20
N SER A 93 2.72 -17.38 -2.30
CA SER A 93 3.51 -18.43 -1.65
C SER A 93 3.75 -18.22 -0.16
N SER A 94 3.25 -17.13 0.43
CA SER A 94 3.52 -16.83 1.82
C SER A 94 2.86 -17.87 2.74
N GLN A 95 3.69 -18.65 3.44
CA GLN A 95 3.21 -19.70 4.34
C GLN A 95 2.56 -19.15 5.61
N ASP A 96 2.93 -17.95 6.06
CA ASP A 96 2.41 -17.43 7.35
C ASP A 96 1.03 -16.74 7.24
N TYR A 97 0.56 -16.43 6.03
CA TYR A 97 -0.74 -15.78 5.81
C TYR A 97 -1.38 -16.32 4.55
N THR A 98 -2.06 -17.45 4.69
CA THR A 98 -2.89 -18.01 3.62
C THR A 98 -4.15 -17.15 3.43
N LYS A 99 -4.89 -17.42 2.36
CA LYS A 99 -6.19 -16.77 2.13
C LYS A 99 -7.15 -16.99 3.31
N ASP A 100 -7.22 -18.22 3.82
CA ASP A 100 -8.08 -18.58 4.94
C ASP A 100 -7.69 -17.85 6.23
N ASP A 101 -6.39 -17.65 6.47
CA ASP A 101 -5.92 -16.88 7.63
C ASP A 101 -6.34 -15.40 7.53
N CYS A 102 -6.26 -14.82 6.33
CA CYS A 102 -6.70 -13.45 6.09
C CYS A 102 -8.22 -13.30 6.26
N GLU A 103 -9.00 -14.28 5.80
CA GLU A 103 -10.46 -14.27 5.97
C GLU A 103 -10.88 -14.41 7.43
N LYS A 104 -10.17 -15.22 8.24
CA LYS A 104 -10.39 -15.30 9.70
C LYS A 104 -10.10 -13.98 10.43
N LEU A 105 -9.24 -13.13 9.87
CA LEU A 105 -9.00 -11.76 10.35
C LEU A 105 -10.07 -10.76 9.89
N GLY A 106 -11.08 -11.23 9.13
CA GLY A 106 -12.14 -10.39 8.57
C GLY A 106 -11.70 -9.60 7.33
N TRP A 107 -10.56 -9.94 6.72
CA TRP A 107 -10.09 -9.24 5.53
C TRP A 107 -10.78 -9.75 4.29
N VAL A 108 -11.00 -8.84 3.33
CA VAL A 108 -11.68 -9.17 2.07
C VAL A 108 -10.67 -9.27 0.96
N PHE A 109 -10.56 -10.44 0.33
CA PHE A 109 -9.73 -10.63 -0.85
C PHE A 109 -10.29 -9.83 -2.03
N LEU A 110 -9.43 -9.03 -2.67
CA LEU A 110 -9.81 -8.17 -3.80
C LEU A 110 -9.31 -8.69 -5.15
N GLY A 111 -8.23 -9.48 -5.14
CA GLY A 111 -7.63 -10.01 -6.36
C GLY A 111 -6.15 -10.32 -6.17
N SER A 112 -5.56 -10.97 -7.17
CA SER A 112 -4.13 -11.24 -7.26
C SER A 112 -3.52 -10.36 -8.35
N VAL A 113 -2.26 -9.95 -8.15
CA VAL A 113 -1.47 -9.23 -9.14
C VAL A 113 -0.15 -9.94 -9.43
N ASN A 114 0.38 -9.83 -10.63
CA ASN A 114 1.72 -10.32 -10.93
C ASN A 114 2.78 -9.33 -10.44
N ALA A 115 3.88 -9.79 -9.84
CA ALA A 115 4.91 -8.89 -9.30
C ALA A 115 5.47 -7.92 -10.34
N SER A 116 5.69 -8.39 -11.58
CA SER A 116 6.23 -7.59 -12.71
C SER A 116 5.25 -6.62 -13.37
N GLY A 117 3.97 -6.65 -13.00
CA GLY A 117 2.92 -5.74 -13.49
C GLY A 117 2.06 -5.18 -12.35
N ALA A 118 2.54 -5.32 -11.11
CA ALA A 118 1.74 -5.15 -9.91
C ALA A 118 1.17 -3.74 -9.82
N LEU A 119 1.92 -2.69 -10.21
CA LEU A 119 1.45 -1.32 -10.01
C LEU A 119 0.29 -0.96 -10.93
N THR A 120 0.23 -1.57 -12.12
CA THR A 120 -0.88 -1.36 -13.06
C THR A 120 -2.09 -2.20 -12.64
N GLU A 121 -1.87 -3.46 -12.29
CA GLU A 121 -2.94 -4.36 -11.86
C GLU A 121 -3.55 -3.91 -10.51
N LEU A 122 -2.75 -3.42 -9.57
CA LEU A 122 -3.23 -2.83 -8.31
C LEU A 122 -4.09 -1.59 -8.56
N ASP A 123 -3.72 -0.74 -9.51
CA ASP A 123 -4.50 0.44 -9.87
C ASP A 123 -5.90 0.03 -10.33
N GLY A 124 -5.98 -0.97 -11.22
CA GLY A 124 -7.25 -1.52 -11.69
C GLY A 124 -8.08 -2.17 -10.59
N LEU A 125 -7.46 -2.94 -9.68
CA LEU A 125 -8.16 -3.56 -8.55
C LEU A 125 -8.72 -2.52 -7.57
N LEU A 126 -7.92 -1.51 -7.24
CA LEU A 126 -8.34 -0.45 -6.33
C LEU A 126 -9.39 0.45 -6.97
N ASP A 127 -9.23 0.81 -8.23
CA ASP A 127 -10.23 1.58 -8.99
C ASP A 127 -11.56 0.82 -9.05
N LYS A 128 -11.55 -0.47 -9.41
CA LYS A 128 -12.76 -1.32 -9.41
C LYS A 128 -13.41 -1.40 -8.03
N PHE A 129 -12.63 -1.60 -6.97
CA PHE A 129 -13.16 -1.69 -5.61
C PHE A 129 -13.76 -0.36 -5.14
N ILE A 130 -13.09 0.76 -5.43
CA ILE A 130 -13.50 2.08 -4.97
C ILE A 130 -14.68 2.57 -5.81
N SER A 131 -14.60 2.53 -7.14
CA SER A 131 -15.67 2.95 -8.06
C SER A 131 -16.94 2.10 -7.90
N GLY A 132 -16.82 0.80 -7.63
CA GLY A 132 -17.97 -0.06 -7.32
C GLY A 132 -18.72 0.32 -6.03
N LYS A 133 -18.14 1.17 -5.18
CA LYS A 133 -18.81 1.77 -4.01
C LYS A 133 -19.35 3.18 -4.28
N GLU A 134 -19.20 3.70 -5.50
CA GLU A 134 -19.53 5.08 -5.86
C GLU A 134 -20.85 5.24 -6.63
N ASP A 135 -21.68 4.20 -6.75
CA ASP A 135 -23.07 4.33 -7.21
C ASP A 135 -23.81 5.39 -6.38
N GLY A 136 -23.87 6.63 -6.91
CA GLY A 136 -24.68 7.73 -6.41
C GLY A 136 -23.98 8.97 -5.83
N TYR A 137 -22.65 9.03 -5.64
CA TYR A 137 -22.04 10.23 -5.00
C TYR A 137 -20.74 10.71 -5.64
N MET A 138 -20.82 11.89 -6.28
CA MET A 138 -19.75 12.81 -6.67
C MET A 138 -18.40 12.61 -5.94
N HIS A 139 -17.40 12.16 -6.71
CA HIS A 139 -15.95 12.14 -6.44
C HIS A 139 -15.57 12.07 -4.95
N LYS A 140 -15.57 10.87 -4.35
CA LYS A 140 -15.07 10.70 -2.99
C LYS A 140 -13.55 10.81 -3.01
N ARG A 141 -12.98 11.67 -2.18
CA ARG A 141 -11.53 11.70 -1.97
C ARG A 141 -11.18 10.47 -1.15
N TYR A 142 -10.30 9.61 -1.62
CA TYR A 142 -9.84 8.48 -0.86
C TYR A 142 -8.34 8.55 -0.59
N HIS A 143 -7.94 7.91 0.50
CA HIS A 143 -6.57 7.80 0.93
C HIS A 143 -6.27 6.32 1.20
N ALA A 144 -5.50 5.70 0.33
CA ALA A 144 -5.20 4.28 0.37
C ALA A 144 -3.80 4.01 0.92
N HIS A 145 -3.72 3.15 1.94
CA HIS A 145 -2.48 2.61 2.48
C HIS A 145 -2.39 1.12 2.20
N ILE A 146 -1.25 0.65 1.72
CA ILE A 146 -0.97 -0.76 1.44
C ILE A 146 0.23 -1.20 2.27
N GLY A 147 0.01 -2.16 3.16
CA GLY A 147 1.05 -2.83 3.92
C GLY A 147 1.65 -3.96 3.09
N LEU A 148 2.92 -3.82 2.71
CA LEU A 148 3.63 -4.84 1.94
C LEU A 148 4.29 -5.82 2.89
N LYS A 149 3.95 -7.12 2.81
CA LYS A 149 4.66 -8.17 3.57
C LYS A 149 6.03 -8.42 2.93
N LEU A 150 6.98 -7.54 3.21
CA LEU A 150 8.37 -7.58 2.73
C LEU A 150 9.31 -7.57 3.93
N TRP A 151 10.37 -8.36 3.88
CA TRP A 151 11.39 -8.37 4.94
C TRP A 151 12.30 -7.14 4.90
N VAL A 152 12.60 -6.62 3.71
CA VAL A 152 13.44 -5.44 3.49
C VAL A 152 13.01 -4.73 2.22
N LEU A 153 12.94 -3.40 2.26
CA LEU A 153 12.88 -2.54 1.08
C LEU A 153 14.24 -1.89 0.84
N ARG A 154 14.80 -2.04 -0.37
CA ARG A 154 16.08 -1.45 -0.78
C ARG A 154 15.84 -0.22 -1.66
N PRO A 155 16.00 1.02 -1.14
CA PRO A 155 15.65 2.21 -1.91
C PRO A 155 16.59 2.40 -3.11
N ARG A 156 16.08 2.24 -4.33
CA ARG A 156 16.83 2.54 -5.57
C ARG A 156 16.71 4.01 -5.99
N HIS A 157 15.52 4.60 -5.82
CA HIS A 157 15.24 5.99 -6.19
C HIS A 157 14.76 6.80 -4.98
N VAL A 158 15.61 7.72 -4.51
CA VAL A 158 15.32 8.57 -3.36
C VAL A 158 15.15 10.01 -3.83
N ARG A 159 13.94 10.55 -3.71
CA ARG A 159 13.69 11.97 -3.95
C ARG A 159 13.59 12.72 -2.62
N ARG A 160 14.41 13.75 -2.46
CA ARG A 160 14.34 14.69 -1.34
C ARG A 160 13.32 15.77 -1.68
N TYR A 161 12.34 16.00 -0.81
CA TYR A 161 11.60 17.25 -0.82
C TYR A 161 12.31 18.21 0.12
N LEU A 162 13.08 19.13 -0.46
CA LEU A 162 13.44 20.37 0.22
C LEU A 162 12.14 21.16 0.40
N ARG A 163 11.91 21.68 1.62
CA ARG A 163 10.72 22.47 1.90
C ARG A 163 10.78 23.74 1.06
N GLU A 164 9.76 23.96 0.24
CA GLU A 164 9.18 25.29 0.02
C GLU A 164 8.15 25.50 1.14
#